data_AF-A0A651ECK2-F1
#
_entry.id   AF-A0A651ECK2-F1
#
_cell.length_a   1.000
_cell.length_b   1.000
_cell.length_c   1.000
_cell.angle_alpha   90.00
_cell.angle_beta   90.00
_cell.angle_gamma   90.00
#
_symmetry.space_group_name_H-M   'P 1'
#
loop_
_entity.id
_entity.type
_entity.pdbx_description
1 polymer ?
#
loop_
_entity_poly.entity_id
_entity_poly.type
_entity_poly.pdbx_seq_one_letter_code
_entity_poly.pdbx_strand_id
1 'polypeptide(L)'
;PGLSLTVDLPAFDSLVESDDAVAEEDRLFLPVPPGLGAPSADGREDAAVAAAMKGLRDRLARPLTRGRIRRFKADWLRRAGADAAVVGFLVGQSPGARAQMHYSRVARRTLVDWHRRHLVCGLGLSLPEWPEPDGVYGSRLRLPQPLLRAVFEEARREVRRHRLHGLGSFHQVAAAHNAFMVYTLMVLYLGSGHRPVSHPFEFRSDFDLEAGVLWISDKTGRGARGARLVPLPAAAVAQTRAWIAHLEKLRDRLRLTHPEMADGPVEAALAMEARRRGPFFLRLDPRGRAEPLRPSIQEAAVEPVLPAALNWTRHVLRSALLEDCDPAALDAFFGHGHIGEDPFVAGGGLPFADLFPVADRIETLMAALSAKPADSPL
;
A
#
# COMPACT_ATOMS: atom_id res chain seq x y z
N PRO A 1 17.55 -22.34 -2.12
CA PRO A 1 17.10 -23.72 -1.88
C PRO A 1 15.70 -23.74 -1.25
N GLY A 2 14.73 -24.34 -1.95
CA GLY A 2 13.36 -24.50 -1.49
C GLY A 2 12.68 -25.62 -2.28
N LEU A 3 11.55 -26.10 -1.78
CA LEU A 3 10.87 -27.29 -2.28
C LEU A 3 9.86 -26.93 -3.38
N SER A 4 9.88 -27.66 -4.49
CA SER A 4 8.93 -27.54 -5.59
C SER A 4 8.42 -28.95 -5.93
N LEU A 5 7.13 -29.21 -5.66
CA LEU A 5 6.46 -30.46 -6.03
C LEU A 5 5.86 -30.31 -7.43
N THR A 6 6.01 -31.30 -8.30
CA THR A 6 5.43 -31.31 -9.65
C THR A 6 4.48 -32.51 -9.74
N VAL A 7 3.29 -32.32 -10.28
CA VAL A 7 2.32 -33.40 -10.56
C VAL A 7 2.07 -33.41 -12.05
N ASP A 8 2.28 -34.54 -12.73
CA ASP A 8 2.09 -34.66 -14.17
C ASP A 8 0.61 -34.49 -14.55
N LEU A 9 0.30 -33.40 -15.24
CA LEU A 9 -0.92 -33.23 -16.03
C LEU A 9 -0.54 -33.21 -17.52
N PRO A 10 -1.36 -33.78 -18.41
CA PRO A 10 -1.02 -33.85 -19.84
C PRO A 10 -0.94 -32.46 -20.48
N ALA A 11 -0.05 -32.32 -21.46
CA ALA A 11 0.39 -31.04 -22.01
C ALA A 11 -0.73 -30.19 -22.64
N PHE A 12 -0.70 -28.88 -22.37
CA PHE A 12 -1.56 -27.87 -22.98
C PHE A 12 -0.70 -26.72 -23.52
N ASP A 13 -0.76 -26.47 -24.83
CA ASP A 13 -0.16 -25.31 -25.48
C ASP A 13 -1.25 -24.27 -25.81
N SER A 14 -1.09 -23.02 -25.37
CA SER A 14 -1.97 -21.90 -25.75
C SER A 14 -1.29 -20.97 -26.75
N LEU A 15 -2.03 -20.62 -27.81
CA LEU A 15 -1.60 -19.79 -28.94
C LEU A 15 -2.09 -18.33 -28.86
N VAL A 16 -2.67 -17.88 -27.73
CA VAL A 16 -3.17 -16.50 -27.53
C VAL A 16 -2.95 -16.04 -26.09
N GLU A 17 -2.26 -14.91 -25.89
CA GLU A 17 -2.01 -14.30 -24.57
C GLU A 17 -3.22 -13.46 -24.11
N SER A 18 -4.12 -14.05 -23.33
CA SER A 18 -5.11 -13.32 -22.55
C SER A 18 -5.52 -14.09 -21.31
N ASP A 19 -5.89 -13.32 -20.29
CA ASP A 19 -6.39 -13.69 -18.97
C ASP A 19 -7.35 -14.90 -18.95
N ASP A 20 -7.33 -15.57 -17.79
CA ASP A 20 -8.09 -16.75 -17.40
C ASP A 20 -7.61 -18.09 -17.98
N ALA A 21 -6.49 -18.56 -17.45
CA ALA A 21 -6.32 -19.91 -16.87
C ALA A 21 -4.84 -20.10 -16.51
N VAL A 22 -4.41 -19.59 -15.35
CA VAL A 22 -3.21 -20.15 -14.73
C VAL A 22 -3.63 -21.51 -14.21
N ALA A 23 -3.28 -22.55 -14.94
CA ALA A 23 -3.33 -23.91 -14.44
C ALA A 23 -2.63 -23.93 -13.08
N GLU A 24 -3.41 -24.14 -12.02
CA GLU A 24 -2.90 -24.44 -10.69
C GLU A 24 -2.17 -25.78 -10.77
N GLU A 25 -0.88 -25.73 -11.08
CA GLU A 25 0.04 -26.66 -10.42
C GLU A 25 0.10 -26.23 -8.96
N ASP A 26 -0.61 -26.97 -8.11
CA ASP A 26 -0.64 -26.83 -6.65
C ASP A 26 0.75 -27.11 -6.03
N ARG A 27 1.66 -26.15 -6.15
CA ARG A 27 3.02 -26.24 -5.57
C ARG A 27 3.05 -25.60 -4.19
N LEU A 28 3.18 -26.42 -3.15
CA LEU A 28 3.44 -25.96 -1.78
C LEU A 28 4.94 -25.71 -1.57
N PHE A 29 5.33 -24.44 -1.41
CA PHE A 29 6.71 -24.03 -1.11
C PHE A 29 6.86 -23.73 0.39
N LEU A 30 7.76 -24.44 1.08
CA LEU A 30 8.11 -24.16 2.50
C LEU A 30 9.55 -23.65 2.58
N PRO A 31 9.78 -22.36 2.92
CA PRO A 31 11.13 -21.83 3.07
C PRO A 31 11.75 -22.23 4.42
N VAL A 32 12.99 -22.72 4.37
CA VAL A 32 13.87 -22.86 5.55
C VAL A 32 14.59 -21.52 5.79
N PRO A 33 14.64 -20.99 7.02
CA PRO A 33 15.42 -19.80 7.34
C PRO A 33 16.92 -20.01 7.01
N PRO A 34 17.64 -19.01 6.45
CA PRO A 34 19.01 -19.17 6.00
C PRO A 34 20.01 -19.58 7.11
N GLY A 35 20.62 -20.77 7.02
CA GLY A 35 21.64 -21.25 7.98
C GLY A 35 21.26 -22.49 8.80
N LEU A 36 20.05 -23.03 8.61
CA LEU A 36 19.68 -24.36 9.06
C LEU A 36 19.67 -25.31 7.86
N GLY A 37 20.54 -26.31 7.87
CA GLY A 37 20.41 -27.44 6.94
C GLY A 37 19.10 -28.16 7.21
N ALA A 38 18.29 -28.37 6.16
CA ALA A 38 17.09 -29.19 6.31
C ALA A 38 17.51 -30.64 6.63
N PRO A 39 16.87 -31.32 7.59
CA PRO A 39 16.98 -32.77 7.67
C PRO A 39 16.49 -33.37 6.35
N SER A 40 17.19 -34.40 5.87
CA SER A 40 16.76 -35.20 4.71
C SER A 40 15.41 -35.84 5.03
N ALA A 41 14.38 -35.54 4.24
CA ALA A 41 13.09 -36.21 4.33
C ALA A 41 13.19 -37.61 3.72
N ASP A 42 13.81 -38.53 4.47
CA ASP A 42 13.54 -39.94 4.29
C ASP A 42 12.08 -40.14 4.73
N GLY A 43 11.21 -40.78 3.95
CA GLY A 43 9.76 -40.96 4.21
C GLY A 43 9.35 -41.57 5.57
N ARG A 44 10.30 -41.76 6.50
CA ARG A 44 10.13 -42.01 7.93
C ARG A 44 9.33 -40.93 8.65
N GLU A 45 9.40 -39.66 8.22
CA GLU A 45 8.71 -38.54 8.89
C GLU A 45 7.18 -38.65 8.79
N ASP A 46 6.64 -39.06 7.64
CA ASP A 46 5.20 -39.17 7.44
C ASP A 46 4.57 -40.31 8.24
N ALA A 47 5.27 -41.45 8.32
CA ALA A 47 4.88 -42.57 9.15
C ALA A 47 4.97 -42.23 10.65
N ALA A 48 6.01 -41.51 11.07
CA ALA A 48 6.18 -41.05 12.45
C ALA A 48 5.07 -40.07 12.85
N VAL A 49 4.72 -39.11 11.98
CA VAL A 49 3.59 -38.19 12.22
C VAL A 49 2.26 -38.94 12.32
N ALA A 50 2.01 -39.89 11.43
CA ALA A 50 0.79 -40.71 11.47
C ALA A 50 0.71 -41.55 12.75
N ALA A 51 1.82 -42.16 13.18
CA ALA A 51 1.91 -42.93 14.41
C ALA A 51 1.67 -42.05 15.65
N ALA A 52 2.29 -40.87 15.71
CA ALA A 52 2.08 -39.90 16.79
C ALA A 52 0.62 -39.43 16.86
N MET A 53 0.01 -39.11 15.72
CA MET A 53 -1.41 -38.74 15.64
C MET A 53 -2.33 -39.87 16.13
N LYS A 54 -2.01 -41.13 15.81
CA LYS A 54 -2.76 -42.30 16.29
C LYS A 54 -2.63 -42.45 17.81
N GLY A 55 -1.43 -42.34 18.36
CA GLY A 55 -1.18 -42.46 19.82
C GLY A 55 -1.81 -41.33 20.65
N LEU A 56 -2.09 -40.17 20.05
CA LEU A 56 -2.75 -39.05 20.73
C LEU A 56 -4.28 -39.09 20.64
N ARG A 57 -4.86 -40.00 19.83
CA ARG A 57 -6.31 -39.99 19.51
C ARG A 57 -7.17 -40.11 20.76
N ASP A 58 -6.83 -41.03 21.65
CA ASP A 58 -7.63 -41.31 22.86
C ASP A 58 -7.42 -40.26 23.96
N ARG A 59 -6.42 -39.38 23.80
CA ARG A 59 -6.08 -38.30 24.75
C ARG A 59 -6.69 -36.95 24.37
N LEU A 60 -7.36 -36.86 23.22
CA LEU A 60 -7.87 -35.60 22.68
C LEU A 60 -9.39 -35.67 22.53
N ALA A 61 -10.09 -34.62 22.99
CA ALA A 61 -11.54 -34.50 22.83
C ALA A 61 -12.00 -34.44 21.37
N ARG A 62 -11.09 -34.11 20.43
CA ARG A 62 -11.36 -34.13 18.98
C ARG A 62 -10.13 -34.67 18.24
N PRO A 63 -10.31 -35.42 17.14
CA PRO A 63 -9.20 -35.92 16.33
C PRO A 63 -8.30 -34.78 15.83
N LEU A 64 -6.99 -34.94 16.00
CA LEU A 64 -6.00 -34.11 15.34
C LEU A 64 -5.94 -34.54 13.86
N THR A 65 -5.99 -33.58 12.94
CA THR A 65 -5.90 -33.84 11.49
C THR A 65 -4.68 -33.14 10.92
N ARG A 66 -4.13 -33.65 9.81
CA ARG A 66 -3.01 -33.01 9.10
C ARG A 66 -3.31 -31.54 8.76
N GLY A 67 -4.55 -31.24 8.36
CA GLY A 67 -5.00 -29.87 8.11
C GLY A 67 -4.97 -28.98 9.36
N ARG A 68 -5.34 -29.49 10.53
CA ARG A 68 -5.25 -28.74 11.80
C ARG A 68 -3.80 -28.47 12.20
N ILE A 69 -2.91 -29.46 12.03
CA ILE A 69 -1.48 -29.30 12.29
C ILE A 69 -0.90 -28.23 11.34
N ARG A 70 -1.18 -28.34 10.03
CA ARG A 70 -0.69 -27.40 9.01
C ARG A 70 -1.14 -25.96 9.27
N ARG A 71 -2.38 -25.75 9.71
CA ARG A 71 -2.92 -24.40 9.99
C ARG A 71 -2.50 -23.83 11.34
N PHE A 72 -2.11 -24.67 12.30
CA PHE A 72 -1.86 -24.26 13.68
C PHE A 72 -0.91 -23.07 13.81
N LYS A 73 0.23 -23.09 13.11
CA LYS A 73 1.20 -21.99 13.13
C LYS A 73 0.58 -20.68 12.65
N ALA A 74 -0.11 -20.71 11.51
CA ALA A 74 -0.77 -19.53 10.96
C ALA A 74 -1.83 -18.97 11.92
N ASP A 75 -2.69 -19.84 12.46
CA ASP A 75 -3.77 -19.44 13.36
C ASP A 75 -3.24 -18.92 14.70
N TRP A 76 -2.18 -19.52 15.23
CA TRP A 76 -1.51 -19.05 16.44
C TRP A 76 -0.89 -17.67 16.22
N LEU A 77 -0.15 -17.48 15.12
CA LEU A 77 0.48 -16.20 14.80
C LEU A 77 -0.55 -15.09 14.66
N ARG A 78 -1.67 -15.33 13.95
CA ARG A 78 -2.75 -14.34 13.83
C ARG A 78 -3.37 -13.98 15.18
N ARG A 79 -3.67 -14.98 16.02
CA ARG A 79 -4.21 -14.73 17.37
C ARG A 79 -3.23 -13.98 18.28
N ALA A 80 -1.93 -14.19 18.07
CA ALA A 80 -0.88 -13.48 18.79
C ALA A 80 -0.64 -12.05 18.25
N GLY A 81 -1.38 -11.61 17.23
CA GLY A 81 -1.27 -10.27 16.65
C GLY A 81 -0.13 -10.12 15.63
N ALA A 82 0.35 -11.20 15.02
CA ALA A 82 1.37 -11.10 13.98
C ALA A 82 0.82 -10.49 12.69
N ASP A 83 1.60 -9.61 12.08
CA ASP A 83 1.29 -9.01 10.78
C ASP A 83 1.08 -10.07 9.67
N ALA A 84 0.11 -9.84 8.79
CA ALA A 84 -0.24 -10.76 7.71
C ALA A 84 0.95 -11.11 6.78
N ALA A 85 1.87 -10.17 6.52
CA ALA A 85 3.09 -10.44 5.78
C ALA A 85 4.03 -11.38 6.56
N VAL A 86 4.19 -11.16 7.87
CA VAL A 86 4.97 -12.04 8.76
C VAL A 86 4.40 -13.46 8.75
N VAL A 87 3.08 -13.59 8.92
CA VAL A 87 2.40 -14.89 8.86
C VAL A 87 2.65 -15.56 7.52
N GLY A 88 2.46 -14.84 6.41
CA GLY A 88 2.68 -15.34 5.06
C GLY A 88 4.10 -15.85 4.83
N PHE A 89 5.12 -15.07 5.21
CA PHE A 89 6.53 -15.48 5.10
C PHE A 89 6.84 -16.71 5.95
N LEU A 90 6.34 -16.78 7.18
CA LEU A 90 6.61 -17.88 8.10
C LEU A 90 5.92 -19.21 7.76
N VAL A 91 4.88 -19.16 6.94
CA VAL A 91 4.14 -20.36 6.49
C VAL A 91 4.34 -20.66 5.00
N GLY A 92 5.22 -19.93 4.32
CA GLY A 92 5.59 -20.18 2.93
C GLY A 92 4.52 -19.81 1.90
N GLN A 93 3.70 -18.80 2.17
CA GLN A 93 2.77 -18.30 1.16
C GLN A 93 3.52 -17.63 0.01
N SER A 94 2.98 -17.76 -1.21
CA SER A 94 3.50 -17.00 -2.35
C SER A 94 3.16 -15.51 -2.15
N PRO A 95 4.06 -14.57 -2.53
CA PRO A 95 3.78 -13.13 -2.40
C PRO A 95 2.53 -12.65 -3.16
N GLY A 96 2.10 -13.38 -4.20
CA GLY A 96 0.86 -13.09 -4.94
C GLY A 96 -0.41 -13.40 -4.15
N ALA A 97 -0.34 -14.25 -3.12
CA ALA A 97 -1.50 -14.62 -2.31
C ALA A 97 -1.94 -13.51 -1.34
N ARG A 98 -1.05 -12.57 -0.99
CA ARG A 98 -1.32 -11.48 -0.04
C ARG A 98 -0.64 -10.19 -0.47
N ALA A 99 -1.43 -9.12 -0.65
CA ALA A 99 -0.93 -7.80 -1.00
C ALA A 99 0.10 -7.28 0.02
N GLN A 100 -0.06 -7.63 1.30
CA GLN A 100 0.87 -7.29 2.37
C GLN A 100 2.29 -7.80 2.10
N MET A 101 2.43 -9.02 1.57
CA MET A 101 3.74 -9.62 1.27
C MET A 101 4.43 -8.94 0.08
N HIS A 102 3.65 -8.46 -0.88
CA HIS A 102 4.15 -7.69 -2.01
C HIS A 102 4.71 -6.34 -1.55
N TYR A 103 3.99 -5.62 -0.67
CA TYR A 103 4.36 -4.26 -0.29
C TYR A 103 5.39 -4.18 0.85
N SER A 104 5.41 -5.16 1.76
CA SER A 104 6.21 -5.09 2.98
C SER A 104 7.63 -5.59 2.80
N ARG A 105 8.59 -4.87 3.38
CA ARG A 105 9.94 -5.35 3.65
C ARG A 105 10.06 -5.67 5.14
N VAL A 106 10.32 -6.94 5.47
CA VAL A 106 10.37 -7.44 6.86
C VAL A 106 11.80 -7.82 7.19
N ALA A 107 12.32 -7.35 8.32
CA ALA A 107 13.64 -7.75 8.79
C ALA A 107 13.64 -9.23 9.18
N ARG A 108 14.74 -9.94 8.89
CA ARG A 108 14.84 -11.37 9.19
C ARG A 108 14.77 -11.65 10.68
N ARG A 109 15.30 -10.74 11.52
CA ARG A 109 15.14 -10.75 12.99
C ARG A 109 13.67 -10.85 13.39
N THR A 110 12.80 -10.06 12.77
CA THR A 110 11.36 -10.00 13.09
C THR A 110 10.68 -11.33 12.79
N LEU A 111 11.01 -11.97 11.67
CA LEU A 111 10.51 -13.32 11.35
C LEU A 111 11.01 -14.36 12.36
N VAL A 112 12.29 -14.31 12.73
CA VAL A 112 12.89 -15.24 13.69
C VAL A 112 12.29 -15.05 15.07
N ASP A 113 12.04 -13.82 15.52
CA ASP A 113 11.43 -13.53 16.81
C ASP A 113 9.99 -14.06 16.87
N TRP A 114 9.19 -13.84 15.83
CA TRP A 114 7.85 -14.42 15.74
C TRP A 114 7.88 -15.95 15.70
N HIS A 115 8.87 -16.53 15.01
CA HIS A 115 9.05 -17.97 14.99
C HIS A 115 9.42 -18.52 16.38
N ARG A 116 10.35 -17.87 17.09
CA ARG A 116 10.74 -18.23 18.46
C ARG A 116 9.57 -18.15 19.42
N ARG A 117 8.81 -17.04 19.38
CA ARG A 117 7.58 -16.88 20.18
C ARG A 117 6.59 -18.00 19.92
N HIS A 118 6.41 -18.42 18.67
CA HIS A 118 5.56 -19.56 18.34
C HIS A 118 6.05 -20.87 18.95
N LEU A 119 7.35 -21.17 18.89
CA LEU A 119 7.91 -22.39 19.46
C LEU A 119 7.83 -22.40 21.00
N VAL A 120 8.17 -21.30 21.65
CA VAL A 120 8.17 -21.19 23.12
C VAL A 120 6.76 -21.05 23.67
N CYS A 121 6.03 -20.01 23.27
CA CYS A 121 4.71 -19.72 23.82
C CYS A 121 3.59 -20.53 23.16
N GLY A 122 3.73 -20.90 21.89
CA GLY A 122 2.72 -21.67 21.17
C GLY A 122 2.84 -23.17 21.31
N LEU A 123 4.06 -23.71 21.46
CA LEU A 123 4.32 -25.15 21.59
C LEU A 123 4.93 -25.55 22.95
N GLY A 124 5.33 -24.60 23.80
CA GLY A 124 5.93 -24.90 25.10
C GLY A 124 7.36 -25.44 25.01
N LEU A 125 8.06 -25.20 23.89
CA LEU A 125 9.40 -25.74 23.66
C LEU A 125 10.48 -24.85 24.31
N SER A 126 11.51 -25.48 24.86
CA SER A 126 12.74 -24.80 25.22
C SER A 126 13.64 -24.70 23.99
N LEU A 127 14.16 -23.51 23.70
CA LEU A 127 15.02 -23.28 22.53
C LEU A 127 16.47 -23.05 22.95
N PRO A 128 17.43 -23.54 22.15
CA PRO A 128 18.81 -23.09 22.27
C PRO A 128 18.95 -21.64 21.79
N GLU A 129 20.06 -21.00 22.14
CA GLU A 129 20.43 -19.70 21.60
C GLU A 129 20.64 -19.81 20.07
N TRP A 130 20.08 -18.87 19.30
CA TRP A 130 20.34 -18.80 17.84
C TRP A 130 21.07 -17.49 17.53
N PRO A 131 21.99 -17.50 16.55
CA PRO A 131 22.66 -16.30 16.10
C PRO A 131 21.64 -15.26 15.61
N GLU A 132 21.97 -13.99 15.79
CA GLU A 132 21.16 -12.90 15.26
C GLU A 132 21.14 -12.97 13.72
N PRO A 133 19.95 -13.08 13.11
CA PRO A 133 19.86 -13.24 11.67
C PRO A 133 19.95 -11.88 10.98
N ASP A 134 20.86 -11.74 10.02
CA ASP A 134 20.92 -10.57 9.13
C ASP A 134 20.06 -10.77 7.86
N GLY A 135 19.63 -9.66 7.27
CA GLY A 135 18.90 -9.60 6.00
C GLY A 135 17.41 -9.26 6.15
N VAL A 136 16.71 -9.28 5.01
CA VAL A 136 15.30 -8.91 4.89
C VAL A 136 14.56 -9.83 3.93
N TYR A 137 13.23 -9.88 4.06
CA TYR A 137 12.30 -10.55 3.13
C TYR A 137 11.27 -9.56 2.58
N GLY A 138 10.68 -9.89 1.43
CA GLY A 138 9.59 -9.12 0.81
C GLY A 138 10.06 -8.10 -0.22
N SER A 139 9.47 -6.90 -0.19
CA SER A 139 9.65 -5.89 -1.25
C SER A 139 11.12 -5.53 -1.50
N ARG A 140 11.49 -5.54 -2.79
CA ARG A 140 12.78 -5.07 -3.30
C ARG A 140 12.81 -3.58 -3.60
N LEU A 141 11.64 -2.92 -3.66
CA LEU A 141 11.54 -1.49 -3.92
C LEU A 141 11.92 -0.71 -2.65
N ARG A 142 13.23 -0.59 -2.41
CA ARG A 142 13.80 0.20 -1.32
C ARG A 142 14.17 1.58 -1.84
N LEU A 143 13.44 2.58 -1.39
CA LEU A 143 13.83 3.98 -1.53
C LEU A 143 14.41 4.47 -0.19
N PRO A 144 15.73 4.74 -0.10
CA PRO A 144 16.34 5.25 1.12
C PRO A 144 15.70 6.58 1.54
N GLN A 145 15.52 6.79 2.85
CA GLN A 145 14.99 8.07 3.35
C GLN A 145 15.78 9.31 2.89
N PRO A 146 17.13 9.30 2.82
CA PRO A 146 17.87 10.45 2.27
C PRO A 146 17.54 10.74 0.80
N LEU A 147 17.33 9.70 -0.02
CA LEU A 147 16.90 9.86 -1.41
C LEU A 147 15.50 10.47 -1.47
N LEU A 148 14.55 9.91 -0.72
CA LEU A 148 13.18 10.44 -0.67
C LEU A 148 13.13 11.89 -0.19
N ARG A 149 13.96 12.25 0.80
CA ARG A 149 14.12 13.64 1.24
C ARG A 149 14.56 14.54 0.10
N ALA A 150 15.61 14.15 -0.63
CA ALA A 150 16.12 14.91 -1.77
C ALA A 150 15.05 15.04 -2.87
N VAL A 151 14.27 14.00 -3.11
CA VAL A 151 13.15 13.99 -4.07
C VAL A 151 12.08 15.02 -3.70
N PHE A 152 11.61 15.05 -2.45
CA PHE A 152 10.64 16.07 -2.01
C PHE A 152 11.22 17.49 -2.01
N GLU A 153 12.52 17.64 -1.76
CA GLU A 153 13.22 18.92 -1.88
C GLU A 153 13.32 19.40 -3.34
N GLU A 154 13.61 18.50 -4.28
CA GLU A 154 13.63 18.79 -5.71
C GLU A 154 12.23 19.10 -6.23
N ALA A 155 11.22 18.31 -5.88
CA ALA A 155 9.84 18.58 -6.31
C ALA A 155 9.34 19.96 -5.85
N ARG A 156 9.70 20.42 -4.63
CA ARG A 156 9.43 21.82 -4.23
C ARG A 156 10.30 22.83 -4.96
N ARG A 157 11.53 22.48 -5.32
CA ARG A 157 12.41 23.34 -6.12
C ARG A 157 11.80 23.57 -7.50
N GLU A 158 11.22 22.54 -8.12
CA GLU A 158 10.45 22.63 -9.36
C GLU A 158 9.25 23.57 -9.22
N VAL A 159 8.45 23.42 -8.15
CA VAL A 159 7.34 24.35 -7.86
C VAL A 159 7.85 25.80 -7.76
N ARG A 160 8.98 26.04 -7.09
CA ARG A 160 9.57 27.38 -6.97
C ARG A 160 10.12 27.91 -8.29
N ARG A 161 10.74 27.06 -9.12
CA ARG A 161 11.29 27.43 -10.44
C ARG A 161 10.20 27.94 -11.38
N HIS A 162 8.97 27.44 -11.24
CA HIS A 162 7.82 27.88 -12.01
C HIS A 162 6.93 28.91 -11.32
N ARG A 163 7.39 29.51 -10.21
CA ARG A 163 6.62 30.56 -9.54
C ARG A 163 6.42 31.77 -10.44
N LEU A 164 5.22 32.32 -10.43
CA LEU A 164 4.83 33.47 -11.23
C LEU A 164 4.73 34.70 -10.34
N HIS A 165 5.31 35.82 -10.81
CA HIS A 165 5.30 37.11 -10.13
C HIS A 165 4.29 38.11 -10.73
N GLY A 166 3.53 37.67 -11.73
CA GLY A 166 2.55 38.46 -12.46
C GLY A 166 1.66 37.56 -13.33
N LEU A 167 1.00 38.13 -14.35
CA LEU A 167 -0.01 37.43 -15.17
C LEU A 167 0.51 36.23 -15.97
N GLY A 168 1.79 36.22 -16.37
CA GLY A 168 2.45 35.13 -17.11
C GLY A 168 1.78 34.74 -18.44
N SER A 169 2.50 34.03 -19.30
CA SER A 169 1.89 33.37 -20.46
C SER A 169 1.11 32.12 -20.04
N PHE A 170 0.20 31.64 -20.87
CA PHE A 170 -0.51 30.38 -20.61
C PHE A 170 0.45 29.22 -20.35
N HIS A 171 1.52 29.10 -21.14
CA HIS A 171 2.54 28.07 -20.95
C HIS A 171 3.21 28.13 -19.56
N GLN A 172 3.50 29.34 -19.09
CA GLN A 172 4.05 29.55 -17.74
C GLN A 172 3.06 29.16 -16.64
N VAL A 173 1.78 29.50 -16.82
CA VAL A 173 0.68 29.11 -15.90
C VAL A 173 0.53 27.58 -15.86
N ALA A 174 0.51 26.92 -17.02
CA ALA A 174 0.41 25.48 -17.13
C ALA A 174 1.61 24.77 -16.48
N ALA A 175 2.83 25.25 -16.70
CA ALA A 175 4.02 24.70 -16.06
C ALA A 175 3.98 24.83 -14.52
N ALA A 176 3.59 26.00 -14.02
CA ALA A 176 3.42 26.26 -12.59
C ALA A 176 2.37 25.34 -11.96
N HIS A 177 1.20 25.22 -12.61
CA HIS A 177 0.13 24.32 -12.20
C HIS A 177 0.57 22.86 -12.18
N ASN A 178 1.16 22.36 -13.27
CA ASN A 178 1.56 20.97 -13.38
C ASN A 178 2.64 20.59 -12.36
N ALA A 179 3.60 21.48 -12.09
CA ALA A 179 4.61 21.25 -11.05
C ALA A 179 3.97 21.18 -9.65
N PHE A 180 3.00 22.07 -9.36
CA PHE A 180 2.28 22.05 -8.09
C PHE A 180 1.36 20.83 -7.94
N MET A 181 0.73 20.39 -9.03
CA MET A 181 -0.05 19.17 -9.12
C MET A 181 0.81 17.95 -8.78
N VAL A 182 1.99 17.80 -9.42
CA VAL A 182 2.94 16.71 -9.14
C VAL A 182 3.32 16.69 -7.66
N TYR A 183 3.73 17.83 -7.11
CA TYR A 183 4.10 17.91 -5.70
C TYR A 183 2.95 17.52 -4.77
N THR A 184 1.75 18.03 -5.04
CA THR A 184 0.54 17.71 -4.27
C THR A 184 0.22 16.22 -4.33
N LEU A 185 0.26 15.60 -5.52
CA LEU A 185 0.03 14.17 -5.68
C LEU A 185 1.03 13.34 -4.88
N MET A 186 2.32 13.70 -4.89
CA MET A 186 3.34 12.99 -4.10
C MET A 186 3.07 13.07 -2.59
N VAL A 187 2.69 14.26 -2.10
CA VAL A 187 2.33 14.46 -0.69
C VAL A 187 1.09 13.64 -0.32
N LEU A 188 0.05 13.66 -1.14
CA LEU A 188 -1.19 12.91 -0.86
C LEU A 188 -1.00 11.41 -1.00
N TYR A 189 -0.25 10.92 -1.98
CA TYR A 189 0.06 9.49 -2.07
C TYR A 189 0.85 9.00 -0.87
N LEU A 190 1.80 9.79 -0.37
CA LEU A 190 2.54 9.47 0.84
C LEU A 190 1.64 9.57 2.09
N GLY A 191 0.74 10.56 2.14
CA GLY A 191 -0.15 10.78 3.28
C GLY A 191 -1.28 9.75 3.41
N SER A 192 -1.68 9.09 2.32
CA SER A 192 -2.89 8.25 2.28
C SER A 192 -2.64 6.79 1.87
N GLY A 193 -1.46 6.48 1.33
CA GLY A 193 -1.20 5.18 0.70
C GLY A 193 -2.13 4.88 -0.48
N HIS A 194 -2.80 5.89 -1.05
CA HIS A 194 -3.72 5.72 -2.19
C HIS A 194 -3.00 5.05 -3.36
N ARG A 195 -3.72 4.19 -4.10
CA ARG A 195 -3.17 3.51 -5.27
C ARG A 195 -3.09 4.47 -6.45
N PRO A 196 -2.06 4.39 -7.30
CA PRO A 196 -2.00 5.18 -8.53
C PRO A 196 -2.98 4.61 -9.57
N VAL A 197 -4.24 5.03 -9.48
CA VAL A 197 -5.32 4.68 -10.41
C VAL A 197 -5.62 5.85 -11.34
N SER A 198 -6.46 5.63 -12.35
CA SER A 198 -7.00 6.73 -13.15
C SER A 198 -7.81 7.67 -12.26
N HIS A 199 -7.64 8.98 -12.44
CA HIS A 199 -8.30 10.02 -11.64
C HIS A 199 -8.07 9.82 -10.13
N PRO A 200 -6.81 9.86 -9.66
CA PRO A 200 -6.54 9.69 -8.24
C PRO A 200 -7.15 10.82 -7.44
N PHE A 201 -7.69 10.50 -6.26
CA PHE A 201 -8.45 11.45 -5.45
C PHE A 201 -9.59 12.07 -6.26
N GLU A 202 -10.45 11.21 -6.83
CA GLU A 202 -11.34 11.54 -7.95
C GLU A 202 -12.14 12.83 -7.74
N PHE A 203 -12.69 13.06 -6.54
CA PHE A 203 -13.47 14.26 -6.27
C PHE A 203 -12.95 15.04 -5.05
N ARG A 204 -13.06 16.37 -5.10
CA ARG A 204 -12.86 17.23 -3.91
C ARG A 204 -13.77 16.81 -2.75
N SER A 205 -15.01 16.40 -3.08
CA SER A 205 -16.01 15.94 -2.11
C SER A 205 -15.63 14.64 -1.37
N ASP A 206 -14.57 13.94 -1.78
CA ASP A 206 -14.04 12.78 -1.05
C ASP A 206 -13.23 13.19 0.19
N PHE A 207 -12.86 14.47 0.33
CA PHE A 207 -12.10 14.99 1.45
C PHE A 207 -13.00 15.71 2.46
N ASP A 208 -12.96 15.26 3.71
CA ASP A 208 -13.38 16.04 4.87
C ASP A 208 -12.14 16.62 5.55
N LEU A 209 -11.81 17.87 5.19
CA LEU A 209 -10.60 18.53 5.69
C LEU A 209 -10.75 19.09 7.12
N GLU A 210 -11.98 19.19 7.63
CA GLU A 210 -12.24 19.57 9.02
C GLU A 210 -11.96 18.38 9.93
N ALA A 211 -12.49 17.20 9.56
CA ALA A 211 -12.21 15.94 10.26
C ALA A 211 -10.80 15.38 9.95
N GLY A 212 -10.17 15.85 8.87
CA GLY A 212 -8.89 15.32 8.40
C GLY A 212 -9.02 13.89 7.86
N VAL A 213 -10.09 13.60 7.11
CA VAL A 213 -10.41 12.26 6.61
C VAL A 213 -10.57 12.29 5.09
N LEU A 214 -10.16 11.19 4.45
CA LEU A 214 -10.31 10.95 3.02
C LEU A 214 -11.12 9.68 2.78
N TRP A 215 -12.12 9.76 1.93
CA TRP A 215 -12.79 8.63 1.30
C TRP A 215 -12.01 8.16 0.07
N ILE A 216 -11.69 6.88 -0.01
CA ILE A 216 -11.00 6.28 -1.16
C ILE A 216 -11.89 5.20 -1.74
N SER A 217 -12.15 5.23 -3.04
CA SER A 217 -12.86 4.17 -3.78
C SER A 217 -12.04 3.75 -5.00
N ASP A 218 -11.20 2.72 -4.84
CA ASP A 218 -10.20 2.34 -5.86
C ASP A 218 -10.63 1.20 -6.80
N LYS A 219 -11.84 0.62 -6.62
CA LYS A 219 -12.38 -0.46 -7.45
C LYS A 219 -13.85 -0.23 -7.81
N THR A 220 -14.10 0.28 -9.00
CA THR A 220 -15.47 0.46 -9.54
C THR A 220 -16.06 -0.82 -10.16
N GLY A 221 -15.28 -1.91 -10.28
CA GLY A 221 -15.69 -3.11 -11.03
C GLY A 221 -16.28 -4.29 -10.26
N ARG A 222 -16.17 -4.37 -8.92
CA ARG A 222 -16.75 -5.48 -8.13
C ARG A 222 -17.31 -4.92 -6.82
N GLY A 223 -18.63 -4.93 -6.70
CA GLY A 223 -19.46 -4.18 -5.73
C GLY A 223 -18.81 -3.85 -4.38
N ALA A 224 -18.87 -2.56 -4.01
CA ALA A 224 -18.64 -1.94 -2.69
C ALA A 224 -17.38 -2.31 -1.86
N ARG A 225 -16.63 -3.36 -2.20
CA ARG A 225 -15.51 -3.93 -1.43
C ARG A 225 -14.17 -3.22 -1.69
N GLY A 226 -14.19 -2.01 -2.22
CA GLY A 226 -13.00 -1.21 -2.54
C GLY A 226 -13.01 0.19 -1.95
N ALA A 227 -14.04 0.51 -1.16
CA ALA A 227 -14.14 1.81 -0.54
C ALA A 227 -13.66 1.79 0.92
N ARG A 228 -12.93 2.82 1.35
CA ARG A 228 -12.46 2.98 2.73
C ARG A 228 -12.34 4.45 3.13
N LEU A 229 -12.55 4.73 4.40
CA LEU A 229 -12.17 5.99 5.04
C LEU A 229 -10.76 5.85 5.62
N VAL A 230 -9.91 6.86 5.43
CA VAL A 230 -8.59 6.94 6.05
C VAL A 230 -8.38 8.32 6.67
N PRO A 231 -7.83 8.42 7.90
CA PRO A 231 -7.36 9.69 8.42
C PRO A 231 -6.15 10.17 7.62
N LEU A 232 -6.05 11.48 7.44
CA LEU A 232 -4.95 12.15 6.75
C LEU A 232 -4.00 12.79 7.76
N PRO A 233 -2.68 12.68 7.54
CA PRO A 233 -1.69 13.49 8.24
C PRO A 233 -1.96 14.99 8.08
N ALA A 234 -1.62 15.78 9.09
CA ALA A 234 -1.83 17.23 9.09
C ALA A 234 -1.15 17.92 7.88
N ALA A 235 0.04 17.47 7.49
CA ALA A 235 0.73 17.97 6.30
C ALA A 235 -0.05 17.70 5.01
N ALA A 236 -0.70 16.54 4.90
CA ALA A 236 -1.54 16.20 3.74
C ALA A 236 -2.80 17.06 3.70
N VAL A 237 -3.47 17.27 4.85
CA VAL A 237 -4.63 18.17 4.96
C VAL A 237 -4.27 19.59 4.53
N ALA A 238 -3.16 20.12 5.06
CA ALA A 238 -2.68 21.46 4.72
C ALA A 238 -2.32 21.58 3.24
N GLN A 239 -1.68 20.57 2.65
CA GLN A 239 -1.40 20.56 1.21
C GLN A 239 -2.68 20.48 0.37
N THR A 240 -3.71 19.75 0.77
CA THR A 240 -5.01 19.74 0.07
C THR A 240 -5.67 21.12 0.12
N ARG A 241 -5.62 21.82 1.26
CA ARG A 241 -6.13 23.20 1.37
C ARG A 241 -5.36 24.13 0.43
N ALA A 242 -4.03 23.98 0.33
CA ALA A 242 -3.21 24.74 -0.61
C ALA A 242 -3.54 24.42 -2.09
N TRP A 243 -3.85 23.16 -2.40
CA TRP A 243 -4.31 22.74 -3.73
C TRP A 243 -5.65 23.37 -4.11
N ILE A 244 -6.63 23.38 -3.20
CA ILE A 244 -7.93 24.03 -3.42
C ILE A 244 -7.73 25.52 -3.70
N ALA A 245 -6.96 26.21 -2.85
CA ALA A 245 -6.66 27.63 -3.04
C ALA A 245 -5.92 27.91 -4.37
N HIS A 246 -5.05 26.99 -4.79
CA HIS A 246 -4.39 27.07 -6.09
C HIS A 246 -5.37 26.94 -7.26
N LEU A 247 -6.32 25.99 -7.20
CA LEU A 247 -7.35 25.82 -8.23
C LEU A 247 -8.26 27.05 -8.32
N GLU A 248 -8.60 27.69 -7.20
CA GLU A 248 -9.35 28.96 -7.18
C GLU A 248 -8.58 30.07 -7.91
N LYS A 249 -7.29 30.25 -7.60
CA LYS A 249 -6.42 31.20 -8.30
C LYS A 249 -6.28 30.87 -9.79
N LEU A 250 -6.14 29.59 -10.12
CA LEU A 250 -6.04 29.13 -11.51
C LEU A 250 -7.31 29.48 -12.28
N ARG A 251 -8.49 29.18 -11.73
CA ARG A 251 -9.78 29.53 -12.32
C ARG A 251 -9.85 31.01 -12.62
N ASP A 252 -9.60 31.86 -11.62
CA ASP A 252 -9.74 33.31 -11.75
C ASP A 252 -8.79 33.89 -12.81
N ARG A 253 -7.56 33.35 -12.88
CA ARG A 253 -6.55 33.76 -13.87
C ARG A 253 -6.88 33.31 -15.29
N LEU A 254 -7.44 32.11 -15.44
CA LEU A 254 -7.82 31.57 -16.74
C LEU A 254 -9.15 32.14 -17.25
N ARG A 255 -10.01 32.66 -16.38
CA ARG A 255 -11.37 33.08 -16.75
C ARG A 255 -11.44 34.09 -17.91
N LEU A 256 -10.46 34.98 -18.02
CA LEU A 256 -10.41 35.98 -19.09
C LEU A 256 -9.77 35.48 -20.39
N THR A 257 -8.88 34.47 -20.31
CA THR A 257 -8.06 34.04 -21.46
C THR A 257 -8.45 32.67 -22.01
N HIS A 258 -8.96 31.79 -21.14
CA HIS A 258 -9.35 30.42 -21.40
C HIS A 258 -10.62 30.08 -20.60
N PRO A 259 -11.75 30.79 -20.82
CA PRO A 259 -12.97 30.65 -20.03
C PRO A 259 -13.53 29.22 -20.04
N GLU A 260 -13.43 28.50 -21.16
CA GLU A 260 -13.89 27.10 -21.25
C GLU A 260 -13.15 26.17 -20.28
N MET A 261 -11.86 26.44 -20.00
CA MET A 261 -11.09 25.69 -19.03
C MET A 261 -11.46 26.08 -17.59
N ALA A 262 -11.61 27.38 -17.34
CA ALA A 262 -11.93 27.92 -16.03
C ALA A 262 -13.32 27.47 -15.57
N ASP A 263 -14.34 27.69 -16.38
CA ASP A 263 -15.75 27.42 -16.05
C ASP A 263 -16.15 25.95 -16.29
N GLY A 264 -15.30 25.16 -16.95
CA GLY A 264 -15.47 23.73 -17.17
C GLY A 264 -14.62 22.88 -16.21
N PRO A 265 -13.48 22.31 -16.65
CA PRO A 265 -12.68 21.37 -15.85
C PRO A 265 -12.23 21.90 -14.48
N VAL A 266 -11.80 23.17 -14.37
CA VAL A 266 -11.28 23.71 -13.10
C VAL A 266 -12.42 23.93 -12.10
N GLU A 267 -13.54 24.50 -12.53
CA GLU A 267 -14.74 24.64 -11.70
C GLU A 267 -15.30 23.27 -11.29
N ALA A 268 -15.28 22.27 -12.19
CA ALA A 268 -15.69 20.90 -11.87
C ALA A 268 -14.78 20.25 -10.81
N ALA A 269 -13.46 20.49 -10.87
CA ALA A 269 -12.50 20.02 -9.86
C ALA A 269 -12.75 20.67 -8.48
N LEU A 270 -13.22 21.91 -8.46
CA LEU A 270 -13.55 22.64 -7.23
C LEU A 270 -14.94 22.30 -6.67
N ALA A 271 -15.82 21.70 -7.46
CA ALA A 271 -17.22 21.49 -7.10
C ALA A 271 -17.39 20.38 -6.04
N MET A 272 -18.24 20.65 -5.05
CA MET A 272 -18.66 19.69 -4.03
C MET A 272 -19.93 18.92 -4.42
N GLU A 273 -20.77 19.51 -5.29
CA GLU A 273 -22.04 18.91 -5.71
C GLU A 273 -21.84 17.73 -6.67
N ALA A 274 -22.49 16.60 -6.40
CA ALA A 274 -22.34 15.37 -7.19
C ALA A 274 -22.61 15.51 -8.70
N ARG A 275 -23.50 16.43 -9.09
CA ARG A 275 -23.86 16.69 -10.50
C ARG A 275 -22.87 17.59 -11.25
N ARG A 276 -22.00 18.31 -10.52
CA ARG A 276 -21.05 19.29 -11.08
C ARG A 276 -19.58 18.88 -10.87
N ARG A 277 -19.32 17.97 -9.93
CA ARG A 277 -17.96 17.50 -9.62
C ARG A 277 -17.33 16.77 -10.79
N GLY A 278 -16.05 16.96 -10.95
CA GLY A 278 -15.19 16.24 -11.87
C GLY A 278 -13.86 15.87 -11.22
N PRO A 279 -12.89 15.34 -12.00
CA PRO A 279 -11.58 14.96 -11.50
C PRO A 279 -10.92 16.10 -10.72
N PHE A 280 -10.57 15.85 -9.46
CA PHE A 280 -9.98 16.87 -8.57
C PHE A 280 -8.58 17.29 -9.01
N PHE A 281 -7.88 16.39 -9.69
CA PHE A 281 -6.60 16.65 -10.31
C PHE A 281 -6.74 16.59 -11.83
N LEU A 282 -6.20 17.61 -12.48
CA LEU A 282 -6.10 17.72 -13.93
C LEU A 282 -4.68 18.15 -14.29
N ARG A 283 -4.19 17.71 -15.44
CA ARG A 283 -2.95 18.21 -16.04
C ARG A 283 -3.31 19.16 -17.17
N LEU A 284 -2.58 20.26 -17.29
CA LEU A 284 -2.71 21.18 -18.42
C LEU A 284 -1.69 20.82 -19.49
N ASP A 285 -2.17 20.46 -20.68
CA ASP A 285 -1.29 20.25 -21.83
C ASP A 285 -0.77 21.58 -22.42
N PRO A 286 0.27 21.57 -23.27
CA PRO A 286 0.79 22.79 -23.88
C PRO A 286 -0.20 23.54 -24.78
N ARG A 287 -1.31 22.89 -25.18
CA ARG A 287 -2.38 23.48 -26.01
C ARG A 287 -3.54 24.00 -25.17
N GLY A 288 -3.44 23.93 -23.84
CA GLY A 288 -4.49 24.36 -22.93
C GLY A 288 -5.70 23.46 -22.94
N ARG A 289 -5.50 22.14 -22.94
CA ARG A 289 -6.55 21.17 -22.60
C ARG A 289 -6.25 20.50 -21.27
N ALA A 290 -7.32 20.18 -20.56
CA ALA A 290 -7.24 19.33 -19.38
C ALA A 290 -7.10 17.87 -19.82
N GLU A 291 -6.01 17.22 -19.43
CA GLU A 291 -5.77 15.80 -19.69
C GLU A 291 -6.17 14.95 -18.48
N PRO A 292 -6.92 13.85 -18.69
CA PRO A 292 -7.17 12.84 -17.66
C PRO A 292 -5.87 12.27 -17.09
N LEU A 293 -5.73 12.27 -15.76
CA LEU A 293 -4.60 11.65 -15.08
C LEU A 293 -4.73 10.13 -15.02
N ARG A 294 -4.33 9.48 -16.11
CA ARG A 294 -4.11 8.02 -16.16
C ARG A 294 -2.78 7.65 -15.49
N PRO A 295 -2.59 6.41 -15.01
CA PRO A 295 -1.34 5.99 -14.38
C PRO A 295 -0.09 6.32 -15.21
N SER A 296 -0.11 6.11 -16.53
CA SER A 296 1.03 6.44 -17.40
C SER A 296 1.37 7.94 -17.43
N ILE A 297 0.37 8.82 -17.39
CA ILE A 297 0.57 10.28 -17.37
C ILE A 297 1.12 10.73 -16.03
N GLN A 298 0.66 10.11 -14.94
CA GLN A 298 1.18 10.37 -13.61
C GLN A 298 2.64 9.93 -13.51
N GLU A 299 2.99 8.76 -14.06
CA GLU A 299 4.36 8.23 -14.05
C GLU A 299 5.29 9.17 -14.80
N ALA A 300 4.93 9.55 -16.03
CA ALA A 300 5.71 10.52 -16.81
C ALA A 300 5.81 11.91 -16.14
N ALA A 301 4.86 12.30 -15.30
CA ALA A 301 4.89 13.57 -14.58
C ALA A 301 5.78 13.51 -13.32
N VAL A 302 5.86 12.35 -12.65
CA VAL A 302 6.68 12.15 -11.45
C VAL A 302 8.11 11.73 -11.80
N GLU A 303 8.33 11.05 -12.91
CA GLU A 303 9.63 10.53 -13.36
C GLU A 303 10.78 11.55 -13.28
N PRO A 304 10.61 12.83 -13.67
CA PRO A 304 11.69 13.82 -13.59
C PRO A 304 12.24 14.05 -12.18
N VAL A 305 11.43 13.83 -11.14
CA VAL A 305 11.84 13.98 -9.74
C VAL A 305 12.08 12.64 -9.05
N LEU A 306 11.39 11.59 -9.47
CA LEU A 306 11.53 10.24 -8.93
C LEU A 306 11.28 9.20 -10.03
N PRO A 307 12.35 8.61 -10.60
CA PRO A 307 12.23 7.54 -11.60
C PRO A 307 11.97 6.20 -10.90
N ALA A 308 10.80 6.06 -10.28
CA ALA A 308 10.35 4.84 -9.62
C ALA A 308 8.88 4.57 -9.93
N ALA A 309 8.50 3.30 -9.84
CA ALA A 309 7.10 2.89 -10.02
C ALA A 309 6.17 3.68 -9.10
N LEU A 310 5.02 4.13 -9.62
CA LEU A 310 4.08 5.00 -8.89
C LEU A 310 3.56 4.41 -7.57
N ASN A 311 3.59 3.09 -7.41
CA ASN A 311 3.18 2.42 -6.17
C ASN A 311 4.25 2.48 -5.05
N TRP A 312 5.33 3.24 -5.25
CA TRP A 312 6.43 3.38 -4.30
C TRP A 312 5.99 3.78 -2.89
N THR A 313 4.98 4.65 -2.78
CA THR A 313 4.47 5.10 -1.48
C THR A 313 3.95 3.94 -0.65
N ARG A 314 3.22 3.00 -1.26
CA ARG A 314 2.71 1.81 -0.54
C ARG A 314 3.84 0.93 -0.04
N HIS A 315 4.92 0.78 -0.80
CA HIS A 315 6.10 0.04 -0.37
C HIS A 315 6.82 0.74 0.79
N VAL A 316 7.04 2.05 0.68
CA VAL A 316 7.70 2.86 1.71
C VAL A 316 6.89 2.85 3.00
N LEU A 317 5.61 3.19 2.93
CA LEU A 317 4.73 3.27 4.09
C LEU A 317 4.51 1.89 4.72
N ARG A 318 4.15 0.86 3.94
CA ARG A 318 3.87 -0.47 4.52
C ARG A 318 5.09 -1.06 5.21
N SER A 319 6.29 -0.80 4.69
CA SER A 319 7.53 -1.24 5.32
C SER A 319 7.91 -0.42 6.55
N ALA A 320 7.72 0.91 6.50
CA ALA A 320 8.07 1.80 7.61
C ALA A 320 7.13 1.65 8.82
N LEU A 321 5.88 1.29 8.59
CA LEU A 321 4.83 1.23 9.61
C LEU A 321 4.63 -0.17 10.19
N LEU A 322 5.22 -1.21 9.59
CA LEU A 322 4.95 -2.61 9.95
C LEU A 322 5.28 -2.95 11.40
N GLU A 323 6.37 -2.40 11.94
CA GLU A 323 6.81 -2.68 13.32
C GLU A 323 6.25 -1.66 14.34
N ASP A 324 5.69 -0.54 13.85
CA ASP A 324 5.29 0.61 14.66
C ASP A 324 3.77 0.76 14.83
N CYS A 325 2.97 0.04 14.04
CA CYS A 325 1.52 0.17 14.02
C CYS A 325 0.84 -1.18 14.25
N ASP A 326 -0.40 -1.14 14.76
CA ASP A 326 -1.24 -2.32 14.83
C ASP A 326 -1.47 -2.91 13.42
N PRO A 327 -1.24 -4.21 13.19
CA PRO A 327 -1.36 -4.79 11.87
C PRO A 327 -2.76 -4.73 11.27
N ALA A 328 -3.82 -4.80 12.09
CA ALA A 328 -5.20 -4.72 11.61
C ALA A 328 -5.54 -3.28 11.20
N ALA A 329 -5.12 -2.28 12.00
CA ALA A 329 -5.21 -0.87 11.61
C ALA A 329 -4.46 -0.59 10.31
N LEU A 330 -3.25 -1.12 10.16
CA LEU A 330 -2.44 -0.93 8.96
C LEU A 330 -3.09 -1.56 7.73
N ASP A 331 -3.62 -2.78 7.84
CA ASP A 331 -4.31 -3.44 6.73
C ASP A 331 -5.64 -2.76 6.37
N ALA A 332 -6.39 -2.24 7.36
CA ALA A 332 -7.57 -1.43 7.13
C ALA A 332 -7.22 -0.12 6.39
N PHE A 333 -6.17 0.59 6.82
CA PHE A 333 -5.66 1.81 6.17
C PHE A 333 -5.33 1.59 4.69
N PHE A 334 -4.68 0.47 4.37
CA PHE A 334 -4.27 0.14 3.01
C PHE A 334 -5.35 -0.54 2.16
N GLY A 335 -6.50 -0.92 2.73
CA GLY A 335 -7.52 -1.71 2.05
C GLY A 335 -7.01 -3.12 1.70
N HIS A 336 -6.30 -3.75 2.63
CA HIS A 336 -5.76 -5.12 2.52
C HIS A 336 -6.59 -6.18 3.25
N GLY A 337 -7.72 -5.80 3.87
CA GLY A 337 -8.62 -6.74 4.54
C GLY A 337 -9.15 -7.82 3.60
N HIS A 338 -9.21 -9.06 4.07
CA HIS A 338 -9.85 -10.16 3.38
C HIS A 338 -11.35 -10.26 3.74
N ILE A 339 -12.08 -11.13 3.04
CA ILE A 339 -13.50 -11.40 3.33
C ILE A 339 -13.65 -11.82 4.80
N GLY A 340 -14.48 -11.10 5.55
CA GLY A 340 -14.67 -11.33 6.99
C GLY A 340 -13.70 -10.57 7.91
N GLU A 341 -12.79 -9.78 7.34
CA GLU A 341 -11.91 -8.83 8.05
C GLU A 341 -12.34 -7.38 7.75
N ASP A 342 -13.62 -7.16 7.42
CA ASP A 342 -14.14 -5.84 7.08
C ASP A 342 -14.00 -4.89 8.30
N PRO A 343 -13.20 -3.81 8.18
CA PRO A 343 -13.04 -2.88 9.28
C PRO A 343 -14.31 -2.03 9.44
N PHE A 344 -14.53 -1.50 10.65
CA PHE A 344 -15.62 -0.54 10.95
C PHE A 344 -17.06 -1.08 10.82
N VAL A 345 -17.25 -2.40 10.73
CA VAL A 345 -18.59 -3.01 10.76
C VAL A 345 -19.09 -3.24 12.18
N ALA A 346 -20.42 -3.26 12.38
CA ALA A 346 -21.01 -3.59 13.67
C ALA A 346 -20.59 -5.00 14.10
N GLY A 347 -19.89 -5.11 15.24
CA GLY A 347 -19.29 -6.35 15.74
C GLY A 347 -17.82 -6.57 15.33
N GLY A 348 -17.24 -5.67 14.53
CA GLY A 348 -15.81 -5.64 14.24
C GLY A 348 -14.99 -5.11 15.43
N GLY A 349 -13.78 -5.67 15.61
CA GLY A 349 -12.90 -5.30 16.73
C GLY A 349 -12.05 -4.04 16.51
N LEU A 350 -12.12 -3.41 15.32
CA LEU A 350 -11.27 -2.29 14.94
C LEU A 350 -12.10 -1.00 14.76
N PRO A 351 -12.15 -0.10 15.76
CA PRO A 351 -12.77 1.21 15.61
C PRO A 351 -11.97 2.12 14.66
N PHE A 352 -12.65 3.09 14.04
CA PHE A 352 -12.01 4.08 13.15
C PHE A 352 -10.89 4.88 13.86
N ALA A 353 -11.04 5.10 15.17
CA ALA A 353 -10.05 5.77 16.01
C ALA A 353 -8.65 5.10 15.94
N ASP A 354 -8.59 3.79 15.72
CA ASP A 354 -7.32 3.04 15.67
C ASP A 354 -6.51 3.31 14.39
N LEU A 355 -7.10 3.99 13.40
CA LEU A 355 -6.36 4.47 12.23
C LEU A 355 -5.57 5.75 12.49
N PHE A 356 -5.91 6.56 13.50
CA PHE A 356 -5.22 7.84 13.75
C PHE A 356 -3.73 7.64 14.10
N PRO A 357 -3.33 6.66 14.93
CA PRO A 357 -1.92 6.36 15.15
C PRO A 357 -1.13 6.06 13.86
N VAL A 358 -1.79 5.46 12.85
CA VAL A 358 -1.18 5.23 11.53
C VAL A 358 -0.92 6.57 10.84
N ALA A 359 -1.90 7.48 10.82
CA ALA A 359 -1.73 8.82 10.26
C ALA A 359 -0.66 9.64 11.00
N ASP A 360 -0.58 9.57 12.32
CA ASP A 360 0.45 10.25 13.13
C ASP A 360 1.86 9.75 12.80
N ARG A 361 2.00 8.44 12.58
CA ARG A 361 3.28 7.86 12.18
C ARG A 361 3.66 8.23 10.75
N ILE A 362 2.67 8.34 9.85
CA ILE A 362 2.88 8.89 8.50
C ILE A 362 3.29 10.36 8.57
N GLU A 363 2.67 11.20 9.42
CA GLU A 363 3.06 12.59 9.64
C GLU A 363 4.53 12.69 10.08
N THR A 364 4.94 11.85 11.02
CA THR A 364 6.34 11.77 11.47
C THR A 364 7.28 11.42 10.32
N LEU A 365 6.91 10.45 9.49
CA LEU A 365 7.70 10.06 8.32
C LEU A 365 7.73 11.19 7.27
N MET A 366 6.61 11.86 7.00
CA MET A 366 6.54 13.00 6.09
C MET A 366 7.46 14.14 6.55
N ALA A 367 7.45 14.47 7.85
CA ALA A 367 8.36 15.44 8.44
C ALA A 367 9.83 15.02 8.25
N ALA A 368 10.16 13.75 8.48
CA ALA A 368 11.49 13.19 8.26
C ALA A 368 11.90 13.20 6.77
N LEU A 369 10.96 13.09 5.83
CA LEU A 369 11.22 13.17 4.39
C LEU A 369 11.18 14.60 3.85
N SER A 370 11.04 15.60 4.71
CA SER A 370 10.82 16.99 4.29
C SER A 370 9.56 17.16 3.40
N ALA A 371 8.59 16.23 3.41
CA ALA A 371 7.34 16.31 2.65
C ALA A 371 6.33 17.23 3.35
N LYS A 372 6.54 18.54 3.22
CA LYS A 372 5.79 19.59 3.95
C LYS A 372 4.82 20.32 3.02
N PRO A 373 3.78 20.99 3.51
CA PRO A 373 2.93 21.83 2.67
C PRO A 373 3.76 22.86 1.89
N ALA A 374 3.36 23.13 0.65
CA ALA A 374 3.95 24.14 -0.22
C ALA A 374 2.87 25.11 -0.71
N ASP A 375 3.25 26.37 -0.87
CA ASP A 375 2.34 27.39 -1.39
C ASP A 375 2.16 27.29 -2.90
N SER A 376 0.98 27.71 -3.37
CA SER A 376 0.70 27.89 -4.79
C SER A 376 1.81 28.71 -5.49
N PRO A 377 2.29 28.27 -6.66
CA PRO A 377 3.20 29.07 -7.50
C PRO A 377 2.49 30.13 -8.34
N LEU A 378 1.15 30.16 -8.32
CA LEU A 378 0.31 31.16 -9.00
C LEU A 378 -0.01 32.38 -8.14
#